data_AF-E1F2X4-F1
#
_entry.id   AF-E1F2X4-F1
#
_cell.length_a   1.000
_cell.length_b   1.000
_cell.length_c   1.000
_cell.angle_alpha   90.00
_cell.angle_beta   90.00
_cell.angle_gamma   90.00
#
_symmetry.space_group_name_H-M   'P 1'
#
loop_
_entity.id
_entity.type
_entity.pdbx_description
1 polymer ?
#
loop_
_entity_poly.entity_id
_entity_poly.type
_entity_poly.pdbx_seq_one_letter_code
_entity_poly.pdbx_strand_id
1 'polypeptide(L)'
;MKTLALLLSVAAWSIPSTPTIYKCKATFRAPYGNNTQHFEVAFDLSQNRERTSFYNKDGTLIDQEIINYDRYYNIRTERNRTVCYKAAPPSNMAKPVGTGNPRPLSYLVPTLTNDWVDMGTAVVNGRYVNHYRLNGIDEAHSDLHTYITTRAFQQDFYCYKDESVCIPVRWTMRSISAFGSHFDLYNLDYTACTTEVEDSDFAEPFICKFIEDPDWDNWDNDPDNPVGPTFETLKGIFGGNTLIRLLSAFSKQTSSKELSNDHLAALKANAELIVQINSNSSYTFTAAPNHFSYIDAQTALSALTGFRRTKRKIDNGRNYIQRDNGEWDDVPLFDADHLKDEDLPRELDWRVRGIMNMAKDQVACGSCWTFGAIGTIEGRINKLRVVEEGLRHEPLKAYSEQSIVDCYWGFGSFGCDGGDTLAALKWLVENNRGRVAFESEYPYLGQNDLCKEALFDQEPSYSVTGYSAVKQYSIPSLKAALQDGPVAVSIGITESLLFYSGGVYNDPACPHEYDDLAHAVLAVGYGTDDTYGDYWIVRNSWSPLWGMDGYFYLSMKDNICGILTDASYAVVSKRRN
;
A
#
# COMPACT_ATOMS: atom_id res chain seq x y z
N MET A 1 -11.84 57.75 48.23
CA MET A 1 -11.75 57.03 46.95
C MET A 1 -11.48 55.56 47.27
N LYS A 2 -12.51 54.71 47.26
CA LYS A 2 -12.37 53.25 47.32
C LYS A 2 -12.84 52.73 45.97
N THR A 3 -11.88 52.34 45.13
CA THR A 3 -12.12 51.83 43.79
C THR A 3 -12.70 50.42 43.91
N LEU A 4 -13.95 50.28 43.47
CA LEU A 4 -14.65 49.01 43.33
C LEU A 4 -14.01 48.25 42.18
N ALA A 5 -13.33 47.13 42.46
CA ALA A 5 -12.85 46.22 41.44
C ALA A 5 -14.06 45.43 40.90
N LEU A 6 -14.47 45.74 39.67
CA LEU A 6 -15.46 44.99 38.93
C LEU A 6 -14.81 43.67 38.49
N LEU A 7 -15.05 42.58 39.21
CA LEU A 7 -14.75 41.23 38.76
C LEU A 7 -15.70 40.90 37.60
N LEU A 8 -15.20 41.03 36.36
CA LEU A 8 -15.80 40.41 35.19
C LEU A 8 -15.68 38.89 35.37
N SER A 9 -16.76 38.26 35.82
CA SER A 9 -16.92 36.81 35.72
C SER A 9 -16.99 36.47 34.23
N VAL A 10 -15.86 36.07 33.65
CA VAL A 10 -15.87 35.34 32.38
C VAL A 10 -16.66 34.07 32.68
N ALA A 11 -17.87 33.96 32.14
CA ALA A 11 -18.62 32.71 32.22
C ALA A 11 -17.70 31.61 31.68
N ALA A 12 -17.29 30.67 32.53
CA ALA A 12 -16.57 29.50 32.07
C ALA A 12 -17.52 28.75 31.15
N TRP A 13 -17.26 28.78 29.83
CA TRP A 13 -17.99 27.96 28.89
C TRP A 13 -17.64 26.51 29.23
N SER A 14 -18.54 25.82 29.93
CA SER A 14 -18.35 24.42 30.27
C SER A 14 -18.29 23.61 28.99
N ILE A 15 -17.22 22.83 28.82
CA ILE A 15 -17.08 21.88 27.71
C ILE A 15 -18.28 20.93 27.77
N PRO A 16 -19.05 20.78 26.68
CA PRO A 16 -20.22 19.90 26.68
C PRO A 16 -19.79 18.43 26.82
N SER A 17 -20.68 17.60 27.36
CA SER A 17 -20.45 16.15 27.36
C SER A 17 -20.72 15.57 25.97
N THR A 18 -20.03 14.49 25.65
CA THR A 18 -20.37 13.65 24.50
C THR A 18 -21.39 12.58 24.91
N PRO A 19 -22.25 12.14 23.98
CA PRO A 19 -23.27 11.15 24.31
C PRO A 19 -22.61 9.82 24.73
N THR A 20 -23.09 9.24 25.82
CA THR A 20 -22.68 7.90 26.31
C THR A 20 -23.59 6.79 25.80
N ILE A 21 -24.70 7.18 25.16
CA ILE A 21 -25.61 6.32 24.42
C ILE A 21 -25.90 7.00 23.08
N TYR A 22 -25.62 6.32 21.98
CA TYR A 22 -25.83 6.88 20.64
C TYR A 22 -25.90 5.82 19.56
N LYS A 23 -26.54 6.20 18.46
CA LYS A 23 -26.48 5.52 17.18
C LYS A 23 -26.07 6.50 16.09
N CYS A 24 -25.01 6.17 15.36
CA CYS A 24 -24.43 7.04 14.35
C CYS A 24 -24.13 6.28 13.05
N LYS A 25 -24.47 6.89 11.92
CA LYS A 25 -23.93 6.53 10.60
C LYS A 25 -22.77 7.46 10.28
N ALA A 26 -21.65 6.90 9.86
CA ALA A 26 -20.46 7.65 9.56
C ALA A 26 -19.67 7.09 8.38
N THR A 27 -18.81 7.94 7.83
CA THR A 27 -17.84 7.57 6.79
C THR A 27 -16.46 7.89 7.31
N PHE A 28 -15.65 6.85 7.49
CA PHE A 28 -14.22 6.96 7.74
C PHE A 28 -13.49 7.23 6.42
N ARG A 29 -12.61 8.24 6.41
CA ARG A 29 -11.72 8.56 5.31
C ARG A 29 -10.30 8.64 5.82
N ALA A 30 -9.39 7.92 5.18
CA ALA A 30 -7.95 8.10 5.30
C ALA A 30 -7.44 8.65 3.97
N PRO A 31 -7.42 9.98 3.78
CA PRO A 31 -7.13 10.60 2.48
C PRO A 31 -5.75 10.22 1.93
N TYR A 32 -4.77 9.99 2.83
CA TYR A 32 -3.42 9.58 2.45
C TYR A 32 -3.35 8.18 1.83
N GLY A 33 -4.27 7.28 2.18
CA GLY A 33 -4.34 5.91 1.66
C GLY A 33 -5.46 5.68 0.66
N ASN A 34 -6.15 6.74 0.21
CA ASN A 34 -7.35 6.70 -0.63
C ASN A 34 -8.43 5.71 -0.12
N ASN A 35 -8.50 5.50 1.19
CA ASN A 35 -9.42 4.55 1.80
C ASN A 35 -10.66 5.27 2.31
N THR A 36 -11.83 4.79 1.90
CA THR A 36 -13.13 5.25 2.38
C THR A 36 -13.94 4.05 2.87
N GLN A 37 -14.42 4.10 4.11
CA GLN A 37 -15.20 3.03 4.71
C GLN A 37 -16.48 3.61 5.33
N HIS A 38 -17.63 3.09 4.93
CA HIS A 38 -18.92 3.45 5.54
C HIS A 38 -19.20 2.52 6.72
N PHE A 39 -19.71 3.07 7.82
CA PHE A 39 -20.09 2.27 8.98
C PHE A 39 -21.27 2.88 9.75
N GLU A 40 -21.96 2.04 10.51
CA GLU A 40 -22.96 2.40 11.51
C GLU A 40 -22.50 1.87 12.87
N VAL A 41 -22.59 2.70 13.91
CA VAL A 41 -22.32 2.30 15.28
C VAL A 41 -23.58 2.52 16.13
N ALA A 42 -23.94 1.54 16.94
CA ALA A 42 -24.84 1.69 18.07
C ALA A 42 -24.02 1.44 19.34
N PHE A 43 -24.13 2.30 20.34
CA PHE A 43 -23.27 2.30 21.52
C PHE A 43 -24.11 2.65 22.73
N ASP A 44 -23.95 1.87 23.80
CA ASP A 44 -24.59 2.11 25.10
C ASP A 44 -23.62 1.69 26.21
N LEU A 45 -22.95 2.70 26.76
CA LEU A 45 -21.97 2.51 27.84
C LEU A 45 -22.60 1.95 29.11
N SER A 46 -23.86 2.31 29.40
CA SER A 46 -24.53 1.93 30.65
C SER A 46 -24.77 0.42 30.74
N GLN A 47 -24.99 -0.22 29.60
CA GLN A 47 -25.20 -1.67 29.47
C GLN A 47 -23.96 -2.40 28.92
N ASN A 48 -22.84 -1.69 28.73
CA ASN A 48 -21.61 -2.20 28.14
C ASN A 48 -21.85 -2.97 26.82
N ARG A 49 -22.55 -2.32 25.89
CA ARG A 49 -22.90 -2.90 24.60
C ARG A 49 -22.57 -1.96 23.45
N GLU A 50 -22.04 -2.53 22.38
CA GLU A 50 -21.66 -1.83 21.16
C GLU A 50 -21.98 -2.72 19.96
N ARG A 51 -22.49 -2.13 18.89
CA ARG A 51 -22.55 -2.78 17.58
C ARG A 51 -21.92 -1.84 16.57
N THR A 52 -20.89 -2.30 15.88
CA THR A 52 -20.26 -1.58 14.79
C THR A 52 -20.38 -2.37 13.51
N SER A 53 -21.11 -1.83 12.53
CA SER A 53 -21.42 -2.46 11.24
C SER A 53 -20.75 -1.68 10.11
N PHE A 54 -19.96 -2.34 9.28
CA PHE A 54 -19.26 -1.79 8.13
C PHE A 54 -19.97 -2.16 6.83
N TYR A 55 -20.07 -1.21 5.90
CA TYR A 55 -20.82 -1.38 4.65
C TYR A 55 -19.97 -1.02 3.43
N ASN A 56 -20.23 -1.73 2.33
CA ASN A 56 -19.77 -1.33 1.00
C ASN A 56 -20.53 -0.08 0.53
N LYS A 57 -20.05 0.53 -0.56
CA LYS A 57 -20.68 1.71 -1.18
C LYS A 57 -22.14 1.49 -1.60
N ASP A 58 -22.50 0.25 -1.96
CA ASP A 58 -23.86 -0.15 -2.33
C ASP A 58 -24.77 -0.45 -1.13
N GLY A 59 -24.26 -0.32 0.10
CA GLY A 59 -24.99 -0.59 1.34
C GLY A 59 -24.98 -2.05 1.78
N THR A 60 -24.24 -2.93 1.09
CA THR A 60 -24.08 -4.33 1.54
C THR A 60 -23.21 -4.40 2.79
N LEU A 61 -23.64 -5.20 3.79
CA LEU A 61 -22.88 -5.40 5.03
C LEU A 61 -21.60 -6.18 4.73
N ILE A 62 -20.45 -5.67 5.18
CA ILE A 62 -19.13 -6.30 5.05
C ILE A 62 -18.81 -7.08 6.33
N ASP A 63 -18.87 -6.38 7.45
CA ASP A 63 -18.44 -6.85 8.76
C ASP A 63 -19.31 -6.19 9.83
N GLN A 64 -19.63 -6.90 10.89
CA GLN A 64 -20.36 -6.36 12.03
C GLN A 64 -19.83 -6.99 13.31
N GLU A 65 -19.38 -6.15 14.22
CA GLU A 65 -19.04 -6.54 15.59
C GLU A 65 -20.21 -6.22 16.50
N ILE A 66 -20.57 -7.16 17.37
CA ILE A 66 -21.54 -6.98 18.45
C ILE A 66 -20.85 -7.36 19.77
N ILE A 67 -20.87 -6.43 20.70
CA ILE A 67 -20.48 -6.57 22.09
C ILE A 67 -21.75 -6.41 22.91
N ASN A 68 -22.11 -7.40 23.72
CA ASN A 68 -23.27 -7.34 24.60
C ASN A 68 -22.98 -8.08 25.92
N TYR A 69 -22.54 -7.35 26.94
CA TYR A 69 -22.25 -7.85 28.30
C TYR A 69 -21.39 -9.13 28.40
N ASP A 70 -21.99 -10.32 28.30
CA ASP A 70 -21.35 -11.64 28.37
C ASP A 70 -21.08 -12.28 27.01
N ARG A 71 -21.60 -11.69 25.93
CA ARG A 71 -21.53 -12.26 24.59
C ARG A 71 -20.94 -11.30 23.58
N TYR A 72 -20.15 -11.87 22.69
CA TYR A 72 -19.35 -11.14 21.74
C TYR A 72 -19.35 -11.92 20.44
N TYR A 73 -19.72 -11.28 19.35
CA TYR A 73 -19.73 -11.94 18.06
C TYR A 73 -19.28 -11.02 16.95
N ASN A 74 -18.76 -11.65 15.92
CA ASN A 74 -18.44 -11.01 14.67
C ASN A 74 -19.25 -11.65 13.55
N ILE A 75 -19.81 -10.84 12.66
CA ILE A 75 -20.70 -11.25 11.59
C ILE A 75 -20.14 -10.73 10.28
N ARG A 76 -19.86 -11.62 9.33
CA ARG A 76 -19.24 -11.26 8.04
C ARG A 76 -19.95 -11.91 6.88
N THR A 77 -19.91 -11.25 5.74
CA THR A 77 -20.34 -11.84 4.47
C THR A 77 -19.14 -12.51 3.81
N GLU A 78 -19.13 -13.85 3.79
CA GLU A 78 -18.12 -14.66 3.11
C GLU A 78 -18.76 -15.34 1.90
N ARG A 79 -18.25 -15.12 0.67
CA ARG A 79 -18.75 -15.83 -0.55
C ARG A 79 -20.29 -15.82 -0.70
N ASN A 80 -20.91 -14.66 -0.51
CA ASN A 80 -22.38 -14.44 -0.55
C ASN A 80 -23.20 -15.13 0.56
N ARG A 81 -22.58 -15.63 1.62
CA ARG A 81 -23.27 -16.11 2.83
C ARG A 81 -22.83 -15.30 4.05
N THR A 82 -23.79 -14.92 4.89
CA THR A 82 -23.49 -14.33 6.20
C THR A 82 -23.03 -15.44 7.13
N VAL A 83 -21.98 -15.22 7.91
CA VAL A 83 -21.45 -16.17 8.91
C VAL A 83 -21.26 -15.43 10.23
N CYS A 84 -21.48 -16.11 11.36
CA CYS A 84 -21.33 -15.56 12.71
C CYS A 84 -20.27 -16.33 13.50
N TYR A 85 -19.44 -15.61 14.27
CA TYR A 85 -18.36 -16.17 15.09
C TYR A 85 -18.49 -15.68 16.54
N LYS A 86 -18.41 -16.58 17.53
CA LYS A 86 -18.24 -16.22 18.96
C LYS A 86 -16.81 -15.65 19.14
N ALA A 87 -16.65 -14.46 19.71
CA ALA A 87 -15.36 -13.78 19.75
C ALA A 87 -14.32 -14.60 20.52
N ALA A 88 -13.08 -14.73 20.06
CA ALA A 88 -12.19 -13.64 19.69
C ALA A 88 -11.96 -13.42 18.18
N PRO A 89 -11.91 -12.16 17.69
CA PRO A 89 -11.26 -11.85 16.42
C PRO A 89 -9.72 -11.93 16.49
N PRO A 90 -9.04 -11.99 15.32
CA PRO A 90 -7.59 -12.10 15.20
C PRO A 90 -6.89 -10.97 15.97
N SER A 91 -5.82 -11.32 16.67
CA SER A 91 -5.06 -10.51 17.61
C SER A 91 -4.30 -9.32 17.00
N ASN A 92 -5.02 -8.38 16.40
CA ASN A 92 -4.46 -7.14 15.84
C ASN A 92 -4.96 -5.87 16.54
N MET A 93 -5.91 -6.00 17.47
CA MET A 93 -6.22 -4.96 18.45
C MET A 93 -5.73 -5.48 19.80
N ALA A 94 -4.92 -4.67 20.48
CA ALA A 94 -4.20 -5.02 21.70
C ALA A 94 -5.06 -5.85 22.66
N LYS A 95 -4.59 -7.05 23.03
CA LYS A 95 -5.06 -7.70 24.26
C LYS A 95 -4.54 -6.86 25.44
N PRO A 96 -5.37 -6.48 26.42
CA PRO A 96 -4.86 -6.32 27.77
C PRO A 96 -4.41 -7.71 28.22
N VAL A 97 -3.16 -7.80 28.66
CA VAL A 97 -2.68 -8.97 29.38
C VAL A 97 -3.43 -9.03 30.71
N GLY A 98 -4.16 -10.13 30.93
CA GLY A 98 -4.64 -10.54 32.24
C GLY A 98 -5.95 -9.90 32.70
N THR A 99 -6.74 -10.73 33.40
CA THR A 99 -8.01 -10.47 34.10
C THR A 99 -9.27 -10.61 33.24
N GLY A 100 -10.20 -11.46 33.71
CA GLY A 100 -11.45 -11.81 33.05
C GLY A 100 -12.49 -10.68 33.06
N ASN A 101 -12.18 -9.57 32.41
CA ASN A 101 -13.09 -8.45 32.19
C ASN A 101 -13.70 -8.46 30.78
N PRO A 102 -14.90 -7.89 30.60
CA PRO A 102 -15.55 -7.77 29.30
C PRO A 102 -14.69 -6.97 28.31
N ARG A 103 -14.78 -7.26 27.00
CA ARG A 103 -14.00 -6.53 25.97
C ARG A 103 -14.27 -5.01 26.06
N PRO A 104 -13.22 -4.16 25.95
CA PRO A 104 -13.40 -2.72 25.94
C PRO A 104 -14.13 -2.26 24.65
N LEU A 105 -15.05 -1.31 24.80
CA LEU A 105 -15.77 -0.66 23.69
C LEU A 105 -14.83 0.27 22.90
N SER A 106 -15.13 0.56 21.64
CA SER A 106 -14.21 1.21 20.68
C SER A 106 -14.23 2.75 20.72
N TYR A 107 -15.16 3.37 21.47
CA TYR A 107 -15.32 4.83 21.63
C TYR A 107 -15.14 5.63 20.32
N LEU A 108 -16.07 5.44 19.37
CA LEU A 108 -16.06 6.11 18.06
C LEU A 108 -16.59 7.55 18.09
N VAL A 109 -16.66 8.16 19.27
CA VAL A 109 -16.92 9.57 19.54
C VAL A 109 -15.96 9.96 20.67
N PRO A 110 -15.15 11.03 20.53
CA PRO A 110 -14.14 11.37 21.53
C PRO A 110 -14.79 11.77 22.85
N THR A 111 -14.18 11.42 23.98
CA THR A 111 -14.57 12.02 25.26
C THR A 111 -13.96 13.41 25.36
N LEU A 112 -14.80 14.44 25.41
CA LEU A 112 -14.34 15.81 25.62
C LEU A 112 -13.92 16.00 27.08
N THR A 113 -12.62 16.10 27.32
CA THR A 113 -12.00 16.43 28.62
C THR A 113 -11.70 17.92 28.72
N ASN A 114 -11.18 18.35 29.88
CA ASN A 114 -10.74 19.74 30.11
C ASN A 114 -9.56 20.18 29.22
N ASP A 115 -8.92 19.25 28.50
CA ASP A 115 -7.79 19.53 27.61
C ASP A 115 -8.24 20.01 26.22
N TRP A 116 -9.53 19.89 25.91
CA TRP A 116 -10.11 20.38 24.65
C TRP A 116 -10.36 21.89 24.71
N VAL A 117 -9.93 22.59 23.68
CA VAL A 117 -10.11 24.04 23.54
C VAL A 117 -11.29 24.32 22.61
N ASP A 118 -12.24 25.17 23.05
CA ASP A 118 -13.32 25.69 22.20
C ASP A 118 -12.74 26.70 21.20
N MET A 119 -12.88 26.39 19.91
CA MET A 119 -12.38 27.18 18.79
C MET A 119 -13.48 28.06 18.16
N GLY A 120 -14.69 28.07 18.73
CA GLY A 120 -15.85 28.80 18.23
C GLY A 120 -16.71 27.99 17.27
N THR A 121 -17.29 28.66 16.28
CA THR A 121 -18.21 28.05 15.30
C THR A 121 -17.55 27.89 13.93
N ALA A 122 -17.81 26.77 13.26
CA ALA A 122 -17.37 26.47 11.91
C ALA A 122 -18.56 26.03 11.03
N VAL A 123 -18.33 25.93 9.71
CA VAL A 123 -19.29 25.32 8.77
C VAL A 123 -18.71 24.01 8.27
N VAL A 124 -19.39 22.90 8.55
CA VAL A 124 -18.98 21.55 8.11
C VAL A 124 -20.17 20.89 7.40
N ASN A 125 -19.96 20.38 6.18
CA ASN A 125 -20.99 19.77 5.35
C ASN A 125 -22.26 20.66 5.21
N GLY A 126 -22.06 21.98 5.09
CA GLY A 126 -23.14 22.96 4.97
C GLY A 126 -23.90 23.28 6.25
N ARG A 127 -23.47 22.78 7.42
CA ARG A 127 -24.08 23.04 8.73
C ARG A 127 -23.18 23.88 9.63
N TYR A 128 -23.76 24.81 10.38
CA TYR A 128 -23.07 25.53 11.45
C TYR A 128 -22.88 24.60 12.65
N VAL A 129 -21.65 24.48 13.13
CA VAL A 129 -21.24 23.56 14.21
C VAL A 129 -20.27 24.25 15.15
N ASN A 130 -20.22 23.81 16.41
CA ASN A 130 -19.14 24.13 17.34
C ASN A 130 -17.91 23.30 17.01
N HIS A 131 -16.73 23.89 17.21
CA HIS A 131 -15.44 23.28 16.92
C HIS A 131 -14.58 23.24 18.19
N TYR A 132 -14.14 22.04 18.55
CA TYR A 132 -13.21 21.82 19.66
C TYR A 132 -11.91 21.23 19.13
N ARG A 133 -10.77 21.64 19.70
CA ARG A 133 -9.45 21.15 19.33
C ARG A 133 -8.69 20.63 20.53
N LEU A 134 -8.07 19.46 20.36
CA LEU A 134 -7.10 18.90 21.28
C LEU A 134 -5.75 18.80 20.57
N ASN A 135 -4.69 19.31 21.19
CA ASN A 135 -3.31 19.14 20.71
C ASN A 135 -2.52 18.40 21.78
N GLY A 136 -1.60 17.54 21.37
CA GLY A 136 -0.75 16.83 22.30
C GLY A 136 0.52 16.28 21.67
N ILE A 137 1.34 15.69 22.53
CA ILE A 137 2.59 15.05 22.18
C ILE A 137 2.61 13.70 22.91
N ASP A 138 2.65 12.60 22.18
CA ASP A 138 2.90 11.27 22.75
C ASP A 138 4.39 10.98 22.71
N GLU A 139 4.99 10.65 23.86
CA GLU A 139 6.38 10.19 23.94
C GLU A 139 6.39 8.69 24.26
N ALA A 140 7.00 7.89 23.40
CA ALA A 140 7.26 6.48 23.68
C ALA A 140 8.77 6.25 23.84
N HIS A 141 9.14 5.70 24.99
CA HIS A 141 10.51 5.31 25.29
C HIS A 141 10.74 3.87 24.84
N SER A 142 11.84 3.61 24.13
CA SER A 142 12.31 2.25 23.95
C SER A 142 12.81 1.70 25.29
N ASP A 143 12.46 0.47 25.66
CA ASP A 143 12.99 -0.20 26.87
C ASP A 143 14.54 -0.29 26.86
N LEU A 144 15.15 -0.18 25.67
CA LEU A 144 16.59 -0.20 25.43
C LEU A 144 17.28 1.18 25.50
N HIS A 145 16.60 2.25 25.94
CA HIS A 145 17.17 3.60 26.15
C HIS A 145 17.97 4.19 24.95
N THR A 146 17.65 3.83 23.71
CA THR A 146 18.44 4.24 22.53
C THR A 146 17.79 5.33 21.68
N TYR A 147 16.48 5.56 21.79
CA TYR A 147 15.78 6.70 21.18
C TYR A 147 14.43 6.97 21.84
N ILE A 148 13.94 8.20 21.71
CA ILE A 148 12.61 8.65 22.12
C ILE A 148 11.83 8.92 20.84
N THR A 149 10.66 8.29 20.67
CA THR A 149 9.74 8.66 19.60
C THR A 149 8.72 9.64 20.13
N THR A 150 8.65 10.81 19.51
CA THR A 150 7.74 11.89 19.88
C THR A 150 6.70 12.04 18.77
N ARG A 151 5.42 11.86 19.06
CA ARG A 151 4.34 11.99 18.08
C ARG A 151 3.52 13.22 18.42
N ALA A 152 3.65 14.26 17.61
CA ALA A 152 2.75 15.40 17.73
C ALA A 152 1.41 15.04 17.09
N PHE A 153 0.31 15.31 17.80
CA PHE A 153 -1.04 15.09 17.28
C PHE A 153 -1.93 16.30 17.49
N GLN A 154 -2.91 16.41 16.60
CA GLN A 154 -4.01 17.36 16.69
C GLN A 154 -5.31 16.63 16.37
N GLN A 155 -6.32 16.82 17.20
CA GLN A 155 -7.67 16.35 16.95
C GLN A 155 -8.61 17.55 16.88
N ASP A 156 -9.47 17.57 15.85
CA ASP A 156 -10.53 18.55 15.70
C ASP A 156 -11.88 17.83 15.73
N PHE A 157 -12.72 18.17 16.70
CA PHE A 157 -14.06 17.61 16.85
C PHE A 157 -15.11 18.68 16.57
N TYR A 158 -16.06 18.36 15.70
CA TYR A 158 -17.11 19.25 15.26
C TYR A 158 -18.45 18.63 15.62
N CYS A 159 -19.25 19.35 16.41
CA CYS A 159 -20.58 18.94 16.84
C CYS A 159 -21.55 20.12 16.83
N TYR A 160 -22.84 19.86 16.72
CA TYR A 160 -23.84 20.85 17.16
C TYR A 160 -24.29 20.50 18.58
N LYS A 161 -24.58 21.53 19.36
CA LYS A 161 -25.11 21.36 20.71
C LYS A 161 -26.60 21.08 20.64
N ASP A 162 -27.02 19.98 21.24
CA ASP A 162 -28.40 19.72 21.61
C ASP A 162 -28.45 19.68 23.15
N GLU A 163 -29.07 20.70 23.74
CA GLU A 163 -28.94 21.02 25.18
C GLU A 163 -27.46 21.09 25.63
N SER A 164 -27.03 20.19 26.52
CA SER A 164 -25.65 20.09 27.02
C SER A 164 -24.82 19.00 26.34
N VAL A 165 -25.38 18.31 25.33
CA VAL A 165 -24.75 17.18 24.65
C VAL A 165 -24.25 17.60 23.28
N CYS A 166 -23.04 17.19 22.94
CA CYS A 166 -22.44 17.46 21.63
C CYS A 166 -22.72 16.32 20.65
N ILE A 167 -23.63 16.55 19.69
CA ILE A 167 -23.96 15.57 18.65
C ILE A 167 -22.91 15.65 17.53
N PRO A 168 -22.19 14.56 17.24
CA PRO A 168 -21.03 14.60 16.35
C PRO A 168 -21.42 14.85 14.89
N VAL A 169 -20.60 15.64 14.20
CA VAL A 169 -20.69 15.94 12.76
C VAL A 169 -19.41 15.54 12.04
N ARG A 170 -18.25 15.85 12.63
CA ARG A 170 -16.95 15.39 12.12
C ARG A 170 -15.95 15.21 13.25
N TRP A 171 -15.08 14.21 13.13
CA TRP A 171 -13.88 14.10 13.94
C TRP A 171 -12.67 13.92 13.03
N THR A 172 -11.76 14.89 13.06
CA THR A 172 -10.52 14.89 12.30
C THR A 172 -9.37 14.61 13.24
N MET A 173 -8.56 13.59 12.95
CA MET A 173 -7.36 13.26 13.72
C MET A 173 -6.14 13.43 12.81
N ARG A 174 -5.15 14.15 13.30
CA ARG A 174 -3.89 14.46 12.62
C ARG A 174 -2.73 14.01 13.48
N SER A 175 -1.74 13.40 12.87
CA SER A 175 -0.49 13.06 13.56
C SER A 175 0.71 13.24 12.65
N ILE A 176 1.83 13.66 13.26
CA ILE A 176 3.14 13.69 12.63
C ILE A 176 4.08 12.91 13.55
N SER A 177 4.66 11.83 13.02
CA SER A 177 5.74 11.12 13.70
C SER A 177 6.97 12.01 13.80
N ALA A 178 7.72 11.96 14.92
CA ALA A 178 9.10 12.43 14.94
C ALA A 178 9.86 11.78 13.78
N PHE A 179 10.68 12.57 13.09
CA PHE A 179 11.33 12.28 11.80
C PHE A 179 10.45 12.38 10.55
N GLY A 180 9.18 12.77 10.68
CA GLY A 180 8.33 13.14 9.54
C GLY A 180 8.01 11.99 8.57
N SER A 181 8.06 10.75 9.05
CA SER A 181 7.93 9.54 8.21
C SER A 181 6.61 9.45 7.45
N HIS A 182 5.52 10.01 7.99
CA HIS A 182 4.28 10.27 7.26
C HIS A 182 3.35 11.20 8.08
N PHE A 183 2.41 11.83 7.38
CA PHE A 183 1.32 12.59 7.96
C PHE A 183 0.06 11.73 8.01
N ASP A 184 -0.37 11.37 9.23
CA ASP A 184 -1.63 10.67 9.43
C ASP A 184 -2.76 11.69 9.39
N LEU A 185 -3.74 11.46 8.51
CA LEU A 185 -4.99 12.20 8.51
C LEU A 185 -6.16 11.24 8.43
N TYR A 186 -7.00 11.27 9.46
CA TYR A 186 -8.24 10.51 9.52
C TYR A 186 -9.42 11.47 9.69
N ASN A 187 -10.47 11.25 8.91
CA ASN A 187 -11.73 11.98 9.06
C ASN A 187 -12.86 10.99 9.25
N LEU A 188 -13.60 11.12 10.36
CA LEU A 188 -14.89 10.47 10.57
C LEU A 188 -15.97 11.51 10.30
N ASP A 189 -16.71 11.31 9.22
CA ASP A 189 -17.84 12.15 8.82
C ASP A 189 -19.15 11.51 9.25
N TYR A 190 -19.81 12.09 10.25
CA TYR A 190 -21.09 11.58 10.76
C TYR A 190 -22.22 12.17 9.91
N THR A 191 -22.98 11.30 9.25
CA THR A 191 -24.08 11.70 8.35
C THR A 191 -25.43 11.73 9.06
N ALA A 192 -25.58 10.91 10.10
CA ALA A 192 -26.75 10.89 10.98
C ALA A 192 -26.34 10.37 12.35
N CYS A 193 -26.77 11.04 13.42
CA CYS A 193 -26.56 10.60 14.79
C CYS A 193 -27.80 10.91 15.64
N THR A 194 -28.12 10.00 16.55
CA THR A 194 -29.20 10.13 17.53
C THR A 194 -28.76 9.55 18.88
N THR A 195 -29.33 10.05 19.96
CA THR A 195 -29.19 9.47 21.32
C THR A 195 -30.32 8.50 21.64
N GLU A 196 -31.32 8.39 20.77
CA GLU A 196 -32.38 7.39 20.84
C GLU A 196 -31.88 6.07 20.27
N VAL A 197 -31.63 5.10 21.15
CA VAL A 197 -31.16 3.75 20.80
C VAL A 197 -32.13 2.72 21.39
N GLU A 198 -32.52 1.74 20.60
CA GLU A 198 -33.42 0.67 21.03
C GLU A 198 -32.64 -0.64 21.27
N ASP A 199 -33.22 -1.57 22.03
CA ASP A 199 -32.63 -2.92 22.19
C ASP A 199 -32.50 -3.66 20.85
N SER A 200 -33.37 -3.32 19.88
CA SER A 200 -33.31 -3.85 18.52
C SER A 200 -32.01 -3.46 17.79
N ASP A 201 -31.37 -2.36 18.15
CA ASP A 201 -30.09 -1.92 17.58
C ASP A 201 -28.94 -2.84 17.98
N PHE A 202 -29.08 -3.57 19.08
CA PHE A 202 -28.11 -4.55 19.56
C PHE A 202 -28.58 -6.00 19.33
N ALA A 203 -29.70 -6.18 18.60
CA ALA A 203 -30.30 -7.49 18.43
C ALA A 203 -29.35 -8.46 17.72
N GLU A 204 -29.22 -9.63 18.32
CA GLU A 204 -28.42 -10.74 17.77
C GLU A 204 -29.13 -11.31 16.53
N PRO A 205 -28.44 -11.37 15.37
CA PRO A 205 -29.00 -12.01 14.19
C PRO A 205 -29.28 -13.49 14.44
N PHE A 206 -30.35 -14.01 13.84
CA PHE A 206 -30.79 -15.40 14.03
C PHE A 206 -29.68 -16.43 13.77
N ILE A 207 -28.78 -16.14 12.83
CA ILE A 207 -27.62 -16.99 12.50
C ILE A 207 -26.63 -17.17 13.66
N CYS A 208 -26.61 -16.26 14.63
CA CYS A 208 -25.76 -16.35 15.81
C CYS A 208 -26.38 -17.15 16.97
N LYS A 209 -27.67 -17.51 16.89
CA LYS A 209 -28.42 -18.14 17.99
C LYS A 209 -28.10 -19.62 18.23
N PHE A 210 -27.36 -20.27 17.32
CA PHE A 210 -27.09 -21.72 17.35
C PHE A 210 -25.61 -22.08 17.56
N ILE A 211 -24.78 -21.14 18.01
CA ILE A 211 -23.39 -21.44 18.36
C ILE A 211 -23.39 -22.07 19.77
N GLU A 212 -23.61 -23.38 19.85
CA GLU A 212 -23.30 -24.18 21.06
C GLU A 212 -21.80 -24.52 21.09
N ASP A 213 -21.22 -24.41 22.28
CA ASP A 213 -19.79 -24.63 22.58
C ASP A 213 -19.31 -26.01 22.11
N PRO A 214 -18.38 -26.13 21.15
CA PRO A 214 -17.56 -27.32 21.02
C PRO A 214 -16.32 -27.10 21.88
N ASP A 215 -16.20 -27.89 22.95
CA ASP A 215 -15.06 -27.99 23.87
C ASP A 215 -13.71 -27.61 23.22
N TRP A 216 -13.27 -26.38 23.47
CA TRP A 216 -11.96 -25.87 23.06
C TRP A 216 -10.85 -26.29 24.05
N ASP A 217 -11.19 -26.90 25.18
CA ASP A 217 -10.24 -27.20 26.26
C ASP A 217 -9.38 -28.45 26.05
N ASN A 218 -9.50 -29.16 24.93
CA ASN A 218 -8.78 -30.43 24.70
C ASN A 218 -7.85 -30.47 23.47
N TRP A 219 -7.61 -29.34 22.82
CA TRP A 219 -6.75 -29.26 21.63
C TRP A 219 -5.25 -29.43 21.91
N ASP A 220 -4.80 -29.11 23.13
CA ASP A 220 -3.39 -29.20 23.51
C ASP A 220 -2.90 -30.64 23.78
N ASN A 221 -3.80 -31.63 23.84
CA ASN A 221 -3.47 -33.01 24.24
C ASN A 221 -3.62 -34.06 23.14
N ASP A 222 -3.78 -33.65 21.87
CA ASP A 222 -3.85 -34.58 20.74
C ASP A 222 -2.45 -35.12 20.36
N PRO A 223 -2.18 -36.43 20.52
CA PRO A 223 -0.89 -37.03 20.21
C PRO A 223 -0.54 -37.06 18.71
N ASP A 224 -1.52 -36.81 17.83
CA ASP A 224 -1.35 -36.80 16.37
C ASP A 224 -1.29 -35.36 15.77
N ASN A 225 -1.21 -34.32 16.62
CA ASN A 225 -1.07 -32.93 16.20
C ASN A 225 0.41 -32.56 15.90
N PRO A 226 0.81 -32.29 14.64
CA PRO A 226 2.21 -32.14 14.26
C PRO A 226 2.80 -30.73 14.51
N VAL A 227 2.09 -29.82 15.19
CA VAL A 227 2.49 -28.39 15.30
C VAL A 227 3.33 -28.09 16.56
N GLY A 228 3.51 -29.06 17.46
CA GLY A 228 4.23 -28.91 18.73
C GLY A 228 5.69 -28.39 18.67
N PRO A 229 6.51 -28.73 17.65
CA PRO A 229 7.89 -28.22 17.56
C PRO A 229 8.06 -26.95 16.69
N THR A 230 7.02 -26.52 15.98
CA THR A 230 7.12 -25.47 14.94
C THR A 230 6.77 -24.08 15.45
N PHE A 231 5.86 -23.96 16.42
CA PHE A 231 5.37 -22.66 16.91
C PHE A 231 6.38 -21.89 17.78
N GLU A 232 7.09 -22.57 18.69
CA GLU A 232 8.11 -21.92 19.53
C GLU A 232 9.36 -21.49 18.71
N THR A 233 9.71 -22.25 17.67
CA THR A 233 10.77 -21.88 16.73
C THR A 233 10.40 -20.63 15.92
N LEU A 234 9.15 -20.52 15.45
CA LEU A 234 8.65 -19.35 14.70
C LEU A 234 8.46 -18.10 15.58
N LYS A 235 8.11 -18.28 16.86
CA LYS A 235 7.96 -17.20 17.85
C LYS A 235 9.30 -16.58 18.25
N GLY A 236 10.36 -17.40 18.28
CA GLY A 236 11.74 -16.94 18.46
C GLY A 236 12.31 -16.18 17.26
N ILE A 237 11.86 -16.49 16.03
CA ILE A 237 12.35 -15.85 14.80
C ILE A 237 11.68 -14.50 14.51
N PHE A 238 10.36 -14.39 14.70
CA PHE A 238 9.60 -13.19 14.28
C PHE A 238 9.18 -12.27 15.42
N GLY A 239 9.28 -12.72 16.67
CA GLY A 239 8.56 -12.13 17.79
C GLY A 239 7.05 -12.39 17.66
N GLY A 240 6.39 -12.75 18.77
CA GLY A 240 4.99 -13.22 18.75
C GLY A 240 3.99 -12.29 18.04
N ASN A 241 4.22 -10.97 18.08
CA ASN A 241 3.34 -9.98 17.47
C ASN A 241 3.46 -9.90 15.93
N THR A 242 4.64 -10.15 15.36
CA THR A 242 4.86 -10.11 13.90
C THR A 242 4.29 -11.36 13.25
N LEU A 243 4.49 -12.53 13.87
CA LEU A 243 3.91 -13.80 13.42
C LEU A 243 2.38 -13.72 13.39
N ILE A 244 1.77 -13.17 14.44
CA ILE A 244 0.33 -12.94 14.51
C ILE A 244 -0.16 -12.00 13.40
N ARG A 245 0.56 -10.90 13.12
CA ARG A 245 0.20 -9.96 12.05
C ARG A 245 0.27 -10.60 10.66
N LEU A 246 1.26 -11.44 10.39
CA LEU A 246 1.38 -12.18 9.12
C LEU A 246 0.23 -13.18 8.95
N LEU A 247 -0.06 -13.97 9.99
CA LEU A 247 -1.16 -14.95 9.97
C LEU A 247 -2.54 -14.27 9.82
N SER A 248 -2.71 -13.08 10.39
CA SER A 248 -3.94 -12.29 10.28
C SER A 248 -4.13 -11.60 8.92
N ALA A 249 -3.03 -11.28 8.22
CA ALA A 249 -3.07 -10.76 6.85
C ALA A 249 -3.42 -11.88 5.87
N PHE A 250 -2.92 -13.09 6.11
CA PHE A 250 -3.24 -14.30 5.36
C PHE A 250 -4.72 -14.71 5.46
N SER A 251 -5.29 -14.72 6.67
CA SER A 251 -6.70 -15.11 6.88
C SER A 251 -7.71 -14.19 6.17
N LYS A 252 -7.27 -13.03 5.65
CA LYS A 252 -8.09 -12.13 4.82
C LYS A 252 -8.05 -12.47 3.33
N GLN A 253 -7.06 -13.22 2.86
CA GLN A 253 -6.88 -13.56 1.44
C GLN A 253 -7.36 -14.98 1.08
N THR A 254 -7.37 -15.92 2.02
CA THR A 254 -7.85 -17.29 1.76
C THR A 254 -9.24 -17.53 2.34
N SER A 255 -10.08 -18.19 1.54
CA SER A 255 -11.40 -18.68 1.96
C SER A 255 -11.37 -19.91 2.88
N SER A 256 -10.19 -20.48 3.14
CA SER A 256 -9.94 -21.46 4.19
C SER A 256 -9.23 -20.74 5.34
N LYS A 257 -9.72 -20.93 6.57
CA LYS A 257 -9.15 -20.35 7.80
C LYS A 257 -7.97 -21.15 8.37
N GLU A 258 -7.54 -22.20 7.66
CA GLU A 258 -6.32 -22.94 7.96
C GLU A 258 -5.28 -22.60 6.89
N LEU A 259 -4.05 -22.31 7.32
CA LEU A 259 -2.90 -22.49 6.43
C LEU A 259 -2.83 -23.97 6.12
N SER A 260 -2.91 -24.32 4.84
CA SER A 260 -2.54 -25.68 4.43
C SER A 260 -1.16 -26.02 4.99
N ASN A 261 -0.89 -27.31 5.17
CA ASN A 261 0.45 -27.77 5.54
C ASN A 261 1.52 -27.16 4.62
N ASP A 262 1.19 -26.92 3.35
CA ASP A 262 2.06 -26.29 2.36
C ASP A 262 2.37 -24.81 2.71
N HIS A 263 1.38 -24.01 3.10
CA HIS A 263 1.63 -22.62 3.48
C HIS A 263 2.36 -22.50 4.83
N LEU A 264 2.14 -23.42 5.78
CA LEU A 264 2.94 -23.47 7.01
C LEU A 264 4.40 -23.85 6.72
N ALA A 265 4.61 -24.80 5.80
CA ALA A 265 5.95 -25.17 5.34
C ALA A 265 6.65 -24.00 4.65
N ALA A 266 5.95 -23.28 3.76
CA ALA A 266 6.44 -22.08 3.12
C ALA A 266 6.80 -20.98 4.14
N LEU A 267 5.92 -20.72 5.11
CA LEU A 267 6.17 -19.76 6.19
C LEU A 267 7.44 -20.08 6.97
N LYS A 268 7.66 -21.35 7.29
CA LYS A 268 8.88 -21.80 7.97
C LYS A 268 10.12 -21.63 7.09
N ALA A 269 10.08 -22.08 5.85
CA ALA A 269 11.21 -21.98 4.93
C ALA A 269 11.62 -20.51 4.68
N ASN A 270 10.63 -19.65 4.45
CA ASN A 270 10.84 -18.22 4.25
C ASN A 270 11.37 -17.53 5.53
N ALA A 271 10.93 -17.95 6.71
CA ALA A 271 11.49 -17.49 7.99
C ALA A 271 12.97 -17.78 8.12
N GLU A 272 13.35 -19.02 7.81
CA GLU A 272 14.74 -19.47 7.86
C GLU A 272 15.59 -18.70 6.86
N LEU A 273 15.09 -18.47 5.63
CA LEU A 273 15.76 -17.64 4.63
C LEU A 273 15.99 -16.21 5.12
N ILE A 274 14.98 -15.56 5.72
CA ILE A 274 15.11 -14.19 6.27
C ILE A 274 16.20 -14.14 7.35
N VAL A 275 16.24 -15.12 8.25
CA VAL A 275 17.27 -15.20 9.30
C VAL A 275 18.65 -15.42 8.69
N GLN A 276 18.77 -16.29 7.68
CA GLN A 276 20.02 -16.54 6.97
C GLN A 276 20.54 -15.27 6.30
N ILE A 277 19.68 -14.51 5.61
CA ILE A 277 20.04 -13.23 4.99
C ILE A 277 20.56 -12.26 6.05
N ASN A 278 19.79 -12.02 7.11
CA ASN A 278 20.14 -11.04 8.14
C ASN A 278 21.36 -11.44 9.00
N SER A 279 21.68 -12.73 9.07
CA SER A 279 22.86 -13.24 9.78
C SER A 279 24.13 -13.23 8.92
N ASN A 280 23.98 -13.05 7.60
CA ASN A 280 25.10 -13.05 6.66
C ASN A 280 25.71 -11.64 6.52
N SER A 281 26.85 -11.42 7.17
CA SER A 281 27.57 -10.13 7.13
C SER A 281 28.13 -9.73 5.77
N SER A 282 28.10 -10.61 4.76
CA SER A 282 28.48 -10.26 3.39
C SER A 282 27.37 -9.57 2.60
N TYR A 283 26.12 -9.68 3.05
CA TYR A 283 25.02 -8.93 2.47
C TYR A 283 24.98 -7.50 2.98
N THR A 284 24.67 -6.58 2.09
CA THR A 284 24.53 -5.14 2.37
C THR A 284 23.08 -4.70 2.47
N PHE A 285 22.17 -5.66 2.55
CA PHE A 285 20.73 -5.46 2.67
C PHE A 285 20.15 -6.33 3.78
N THR A 286 18.95 -5.94 4.23
CA THR A 286 18.18 -6.69 5.21
C THR A 286 16.94 -7.30 4.56
N ALA A 287 16.46 -8.38 5.15
CA ALA A 287 15.20 -9.00 4.82
C ALA A 287 14.21 -8.90 5.99
N ALA A 288 12.92 -8.78 5.69
CA ALA A 288 11.85 -8.80 6.67
C ALA A 288 10.63 -9.57 6.14
N PRO A 289 9.78 -10.09 7.05
CA PRO A 289 8.54 -10.71 6.66
C PRO A 289 7.60 -9.72 5.98
N ASN A 290 6.85 -10.20 5.00
CA ASN A 290 5.87 -9.41 4.26
C ASN A 290 4.73 -10.32 3.78
N HIS A 291 3.89 -9.82 2.87
CA HIS A 291 2.74 -10.55 2.35
C HIS A 291 3.09 -11.79 1.50
N PHE A 292 4.37 -12.01 1.15
CA PHE A 292 4.84 -13.24 0.52
C PHE A 292 5.27 -14.32 1.52
N SER A 293 5.36 -14.01 2.81
CA SER A 293 5.95 -14.91 3.79
C SER A 293 5.26 -16.27 3.89
N TYR A 294 3.98 -16.39 3.55
CA TYR A 294 3.22 -17.65 3.61
C TYR A 294 3.10 -18.38 2.25
N ILE A 295 3.65 -17.80 1.19
CA ILE A 295 3.62 -18.40 -0.15
C ILE A 295 4.98 -19.06 -0.39
N ASP A 296 4.97 -20.25 -0.98
CA ASP A 296 6.19 -20.87 -1.48
C ASP A 296 6.92 -19.88 -2.41
N ALA A 297 8.21 -19.66 -2.18
CA ALA A 297 8.98 -18.60 -2.84
C ALA A 297 8.96 -18.78 -4.37
N GLN A 298 9.13 -20.01 -4.86
CA GLN A 298 9.11 -20.31 -6.29
C GLN A 298 7.73 -20.06 -6.90
N THR A 299 6.67 -20.38 -6.17
CA THR A 299 5.28 -20.09 -6.57
C THR A 299 5.01 -18.60 -6.63
N ALA A 300 5.45 -17.84 -5.63
CA ALA A 300 5.33 -16.38 -5.60
C ALA A 300 6.07 -15.76 -6.79
N LEU A 301 7.33 -16.17 -7.02
CA LEU A 301 8.10 -15.71 -8.18
C LEU A 301 7.38 -16.03 -9.48
N SER A 302 6.91 -17.25 -9.67
CA SER A 302 6.22 -17.65 -10.91
C SER A 302 4.93 -16.84 -11.18
N ALA A 303 4.24 -16.38 -10.14
CA ALA A 303 3.01 -15.58 -10.28
C ALA A 303 3.29 -14.07 -10.44
N LEU A 304 4.42 -13.58 -9.92
CA LEU A 304 4.77 -12.15 -9.87
C LEU A 304 5.78 -11.75 -10.96
N THR A 305 6.49 -12.72 -11.53
CA THR A 305 7.34 -12.52 -12.69
C THR A 305 6.52 -12.78 -13.94
N GLY A 306 6.52 -11.84 -14.87
CA GLY A 306 5.86 -12.00 -16.16
C GLY A 306 6.57 -11.26 -17.27
N PHE A 307 7.84 -10.89 -17.07
CA PHE A 307 8.63 -10.41 -18.19
C PHE A 307 8.91 -11.58 -19.13
N ARG A 308 8.33 -11.50 -20.33
CA ARG A 308 8.58 -12.45 -21.41
C ARG A 308 9.42 -11.76 -22.46
N ARG A 309 10.72 -12.03 -22.39
CA ARG A 309 11.70 -11.48 -23.32
C ARG A 309 11.31 -11.74 -24.77
N THR A 310 11.22 -10.68 -25.55
CA THR A 310 11.22 -10.81 -27.00
C THR A 310 12.67 -10.86 -27.49
N LYS A 311 12.97 -11.62 -28.54
CA LYS A 311 14.35 -11.72 -29.02
C LYS A 311 14.86 -10.36 -29.49
N ARG A 312 16.08 -10.04 -29.09
CA ARG A 312 16.80 -8.82 -29.47
C ARG A 312 18.04 -9.17 -30.27
N LYS A 313 18.43 -8.29 -31.19
CA LYS A 313 19.78 -8.31 -31.77
C LYS A 313 20.26 -6.90 -32.01
N ILE A 314 21.55 -6.70 -31.92
CA ILE A 314 22.22 -5.49 -32.38
C ILE A 314 22.89 -5.82 -33.71
N ASP A 315 22.59 -5.07 -34.75
CA ASP A 315 23.20 -5.21 -36.07
C ASP A 315 23.55 -3.81 -36.62
N ASN A 316 24.81 -3.61 -37.00
CA ASN A 316 25.35 -2.33 -37.47
C ASN A 316 25.01 -1.11 -36.57
N GLY A 317 25.06 -1.29 -35.25
CA GLY A 317 24.78 -0.23 -34.27
C GLY A 317 23.30 0.12 -34.09
N ARG A 318 22.39 -0.66 -34.71
CA ARG A 318 20.94 -0.54 -34.52
C ARG A 318 20.42 -1.69 -33.69
N ASN A 319 19.40 -1.41 -32.90
CA ASN A 319 18.75 -2.41 -32.06
C ASN A 319 17.51 -2.94 -32.77
N TYR A 320 17.28 -4.25 -32.71
CA TYR A 320 16.13 -4.88 -33.34
C TYR A 320 15.36 -5.76 -32.37
N ILE A 321 14.04 -5.77 -32.52
CA ILE A 321 13.13 -6.69 -31.84
C ILE A 321 12.52 -7.66 -32.84
N GLN A 322 12.48 -8.96 -32.51
CA GLN A 322 11.85 -9.95 -33.37
C GLN A 322 10.33 -10.00 -33.15
N ARG A 323 9.55 -10.00 -34.23
CA ARG A 323 8.09 -10.24 -34.21
C ARG A 323 7.78 -11.73 -34.10
N ASP A 324 6.52 -12.05 -33.76
CA ASP A 324 6.01 -13.43 -33.71
C ASP A 324 6.14 -14.18 -35.06
N ASN A 325 6.07 -13.45 -36.18
CA ASN A 325 6.25 -14.01 -37.52
C ASN A 325 7.74 -14.23 -37.91
N GLY A 326 8.68 -13.92 -37.02
CA GLY A 326 10.12 -14.08 -37.21
C GLY A 326 10.84 -12.88 -37.85
N GLU A 327 10.12 -11.85 -38.30
CA GLU A 327 10.70 -10.61 -38.85
C GLU A 327 11.35 -9.75 -37.76
N TRP A 328 12.27 -8.85 -38.15
CA TRP A 328 12.99 -7.97 -37.23
C TRP A 328 12.60 -6.51 -37.47
N ASP A 329 12.18 -5.83 -36.42
CA ASP A 329 11.86 -4.40 -36.43
C ASP A 329 12.98 -3.57 -35.80
N ASP A 330 13.33 -2.46 -36.44
CA ASP A 330 14.26 -1.46 -35.90
C ASP A 330 13.65 -0.78 -34.65
N VAL A 331 14.49 -0.54 -33.65
CA VAL A 331 14.15 0.07 -32.37
C VAL A 331 15.13 1.22 -32.13
N PRO A 332 14.64 2.44 -31.83
CA PRO A 332 15.50 3.55 -31.43
C PRO A 332 16.37 3.18 -30.22
N LEU A 333 17.68 3.38 -30.35
CA LEU A 333 18.66 3.09 -29.31
C LEU A 333 19.24 4.40 -28.74
N PHE A 334 19.13 4.56 -27.43
CA PHE A 334 19.77 5.63 -26.69
C PHE A 334 21.16 5.19 -26.21
N ASP A 335 22.20 5.85 -26.73
CA ASP A 335 23.61 5.62 -26.41
C ASP A 335 24.24 6.91 -25.90
N ALA A 336 24.72 6.88 -24.65
CA ALA A 336 25.43 7.97 -24.02
C ALA A 336 26.83 7.58 -23.51
N ASP A 337 27.48 6.58 -24.13
CA ASP A 337 28.84 6.15 -23.74
C ASP A 337 29.92 7.23 -23.94
N HIS A 338 29.60 8.28 -24.69
CA HIS A 338 30.46 9.44 -24.81
C HIS A 338 30.51 10.30 -23.54
N LEU A 339 29.53 10.15 -22.63
CA LEU A 339 29.49 10.83 -21.34
C LEU A 339 30.33 10.07 -20.32
N LYS A 340 31.10 10.80 -19.53
CA LYS A 340 31.80 10.26 -18.37
C LYS A 340 30.92 10.40 -17.13
N ASP A 341 31.24 9.63 -16.09
CA ASP A 341 30.52 9.72 -14.81
C ASP A 341 30.59 11.13 -14.20
N GLU A 342 31.69 11.86 -14.45
CA GLU A 342 31.91 13.26 -14.08
C GLU A 342 30.91 14.24 -14.72
N ASP A 343 30.38 13.89 -15.91
CA ASP A 343 29.47 14.71 -16.69
C ASP A 343 28.00 14.53 -16.24
N LEU A 344 27.75 13.58 -15.33
CA LEU A 344 26.44 13.21 -14.85
C LEU A 344 26.27 13.66 -13.39
N PRO A 345 25.04 13.98 -12.93
CA PRO A 345 24.80 14.21 -11.52
C PRO A 345 25.29 13.03 -10.69
N ARG A 346 25.87 13.28 -9.51
CA ARG A 346 26.30 12.19 -8.61
C ARG A 346 25.10 11.38 -8.11
N GLU A 347 23.99 12.06 -7.85
CA GLU A 347 22.76 11.47 -7.33
C GLU A 347 21.56 12.04 -8.09
N LEU A 348 20.55 11.20 -8.28
CA LEU A 348 19.28 11.57 -8.87
C LEU A 348 18.19 10.75 -8.19
N ASP A 349 17.16 11.41 -7.68
CA ASP A 349 15.98 10.73 -7.13
C ASP A 349 14.69 11.43 -7.56
N TRP A 350 13.94 10.79 -8.46
CA TRP A 350 12.67 11.32 -8.93
C TRP A 350 11.56 11.31 -7.88
N ARG A 351 11.68 10.52 -6.80
CA ARG A 351 10.74 10.52 -5.68
C ARG A 351 10.75 11.87 -4.96
N VAL A 352 11.95 12.37 -4.66
CA VAL A 352 12.16 13.69 -4.01
C VAL A 352 11.71 14.84 -4.91
N ARG A 353 11.75 14.65 -6.24
CA ARG A 353 11.24 15.62 -7.23
C ARG A 353 9.71 15.62 -7.35
N GLY A 354 9.02 14.70 -6.67
CA GLY A 354 7.56 14.69 -6.54
C GLY A 354 6.82 14.26 -7.81
N ILE A 355 7.46 13.49 -8.70
CA ILE A 355 6.84 13.08 -9.98
C ILE A 355 6.33 11.63 -9.97
N MET A 356 6.61 10.89 -8.89
CA MET A 356 6.29 9.47 -8.76
C MET A 356 4.97 9.27 -8.03
N ASN A 357 4.06 8.50 -8.62
CA ASN A 357 2.92 7.95 -7.89
C ASN A 357 3.39 6.93 -6.84
N MET A 358 2.53 6.62 -5.86
CA MET A 358 2.77 5.53 -4.91
C MET A 358 2.97 4.21 -5.65
N ALA A 359 3.87 3.34 -5.16
CA ALA A 359 4.00 1.98 -5.69
C ALA A 359 2.65 1.26 -5.74
N LYS A 360 2.43 0.48 -6.79
CA LYS A 360 1.20 -0.29 -6.99
C LYS A 360 1.46 -1.77 -6.70
N ASP A 361 0.41 -2.57 -6.75
CA ASP A 361 0.46 -4.03 -6.53
C ASP A 361 -0.09 -4.75 -7.76
N GLN A 362 0.74 -5.55 -8.42
CA GLN A 362 0.35 -6.36 -9.57
C GLN A 362 -0.46 -7.60 -9.17
N VAL A 363 -0.47 -7.98 -7.89
CA VAL A 363 -1.14 -9.16 -7.33
C VAL A 363 -0.66 -10.44 -8.04
N ALA A 364 -1.46 -11.51 -8.09
CA ALA A 364 -1.12 -12.78 -8.74
C ALA A 364 -1.32 -12.72 -10.27
N CYS A 365 -0.69 -11.76 -10.92
CA CYS A 365 -0.69 -11.56 -12.37
C CYS A 365 0.71 -11.16 -12.82
N GLY A 366 1.27 -11.87 -13.81
CA GLY A 366 2.57 -11.60 -14.43
C GLY A 366 2.55 -10.38 -15.33
N SER A 367 2.07 -9.24 -14.82
CA SER A 367 1.90 -7.99 -15.56
C SER A 367 3.00 -6.97 -15.27
N CYS A 368 4.09 -7.33 -14.58
CA CYS A 368 5.20 -6.41 -14.27
C CYS A 368 5.68 -5.59 -15.49
N TRP A 369 5.62 -6.18 -16.69
CA TRP A 369 5.98 -5.53 -17.96
C TRP A 369 5.09 -4.31 -18.29
N THR A 370 3.81 -4.32 -17.92
CA THR A 370 2.90 -3.16 -18.06
C THR A 370 3.17 -2.11 -17.00
N PHE A 371 3.51 -2.50 -15.77
CA PHE A 371 3.94 -1.56 -14.72
C PHE A 371 5.24 -0.84 -15.11
N GLY A 372 6.18 -1.52 -15.77
CA GLY A 372 7.35 -0.88 -16.37
C GLY A 372 6.96 0.14 -17.45
N ALA A 373 6.09 -0.26 -18.39
CA ALA A 373 5.64 0.59 -19.51
C ALA A 373 4.86 1.84 -19.02
N ILE A 374 3.87 1.64 -18.14
CA ILE A 374 3.09 2.73 -17.56
C ILE A 374 3.94 3.57 -16.62
N GLY A 375 4.84 2.97 -15.84
CA GLY A 375 5.75 3.67 -14.95
C GLY A 375 6.63 4.70 -15.67
N THR A 376 7.14 4.36 -16.86
CA THR A 376 7.89 5.32 -17.68
C THR A 376 6.99 6.41 -18.28
N ILE A 377 5.79 6.06 -18.75
CA ILE A 377 4.82 7.03 -19.32
C ILE A 377 4.36 8.02 -18.25
N GLU A 378 3.86 7.53 -17.11
CA GLU A 378 3.34 8.36 -16.03
C GLU A 378 4.43 9.25 -15.44
N GLY A 379 5.62 8.70 -15.20
CA GLY A 379 6.73 9.42 -14.60
C GLY A 379 7.20 10.54 -15.51
N ARG A 380 7.37 10.27 -16.81
CA ARG A 380 7.82 11.28 -17.78
C ARG A 380 6.77 12.35 -18.04
N ILE A 381 5.48 12.00 -18.09
CA ILE A 381 4.40 12.99 -18.19
C ILE A 381 4.35 13.86 -16.92
N ASN A 382 4.44 13.26 -15.74
CA ASN A 382 4.47 14.01 -14.49
C ASN A 382 5.73 14.87 -14.35
N LYS A 383 6.87 14.45 -14.91
CA LYS A 383 8.08 15.28 -15.03
C LYS A 383 7.81 16.53 -15.85
N LEU A 384 7.21 16.42 -17.04
CA LEU A 384 6.80 17.59 -17.83
C LEU A 384 5.90 18.52 -16.99
N ARG A 385 4.85 17.96 -16.36
CA ARG A 385 3.88 18.74 -15.58
C ARG A 385 4.49 19.45 -14.37
N VAL A 386 5.20 18.72 -13.52
CA VAL A 386 5.64 19.19 -12.20
C VAL A 386 6.94 19.99 -12.30
N VAL A 387 7.88 19.54 -13.13
CA VAL A 387 9.23 20.11 -13.21
C VAL A 387 9.29 21.20 -14.26
N GLU A 388 8.73 20.98 -15.44
CA GLU A 388 8.84 21.93 -16.56
C GLU A 388 7.69 22.94 -16.58
N GLU A 389 6.46 22.52 -16.30
CA GLU A 389 5.28 23.39 -16.28
C GLU A 389 4.96 23.99 -14.90
N GLY A 390 5.65 23.53 -13.85
CA GLY A 390 5.49 24.06 -12.49
C GLY A 390 4.20 23.68 -11.78
N LEU A 391 3.49 22.64 -12.23
CA LEU A 391 2.20 22.19 -11.71
C LEU A 391 2.32 21.37 -10.41
N ARG A 392 3.16 21.81 -9.46
CA ARG A 392 3.48 21.07 -8.22
C ARG A 392 2.32 20.89 -7.25
N HIS A 393 1.25 21.67 -7.41
CA HIS A 393 0.06 21.61 -6.57
C HIS A 393 -1.07 20.77 -7.18
N GLU A 394 -0.91 20.31 -8.43
CA GLU A 394 -1.90 19.44 -9.06
C GLU A 394 -1.66 17.97 -8.69
N PRO A 395 -2.72 17.15 -8.59
CA PRO A 395 -2.57 15.71 -8.50
C PRO A 395 -1.73 15.16 -9.65
N LEU A 396 -0.89 14.18 -9.35
CA LEU A 396 -0.14 13.44 -10.35
C LEU A 396 -1.11 12.67 -11.27
N LYS A 397 -0.75 12.56 -12.55
CA LYS A 397 -1.48 11.69 -13.47
C LYS A 397 -1.10 10.26 -13.17
N ALA A 398 -2.09 9.37 -13.14
CA ALA A 398 -1.92 7.93 -13.04
C ALA A 398 -2.59 7.27 -14.26
N TYR A 399 -1.85 6.42 -14.95
CA TYR A 399 -2.32 5.72 -16.15
C TYR A 399 -2.55 4.24 -15.84
N SER A 400 -3.34 3.59 -16.70
CA SER A 400 -3.86 2.24 -16.49
C SER A 400 -2.93 1.17 -17.05
N GLU A 401 -2.38 0.33 -16.17
CA GLU A 401 -1.71 -0.91 -16.56
C GLU A 401 -2.68 -1.89 -17.20
N GLN A 402 -3.92 -1.96 -16.69
CA GLN A 402 -4.96 -2.87 -17.18
C GLN A 402 -5.26 -2.67 -18.67
N SER A 403 -5.24 -1.42 -19.13
CA SER A 403 -5.49 -1.10 -20.53
C SER A 403 -4.46 -1.77 -21.45
N ILE A 404 -3.19 -1.87 -21.02
CA ILE A 404 -2.15 -2.56 -21.77
C ILE A 404 -2.28 -4.09 -21.59
N VAL A 405 -2.63 -4.56 -20.38
CA VAL A 405 -2.89 -5.99 -20.11
C VAL A 405 -3.96 -6.54 -21.08
N ASP A 406 -5.07 -5.82 -21.28
CA ASP A 406 -6.23 -6.33 -22.02
C ASP A 406 -6.12 -6.13 -23.54
N CYS A 407 -5.47 -5.04 -24.00
CA CYS A 407 -5.56 -4.59 -25.39
C CYS A 407 -4.35 -4.93 -26.26
N TYR A 408 -3.25 -5.38 -25.67
CA TYR A 408 -2.04 -5.76 -26.39
C TYR A 408 -2.02 -7.26 -26.78
N TRP A 409 -3.17 -7.93 -26.77
CA TRP A 409 -3.24 -9.35 -27.15
C TRP A 409 -3.03 -9.53 -28.65
N GLY A 410 -2.34 -10.59 -29.03
CA GLY A 410 -2.08 -10.90 -30.44
C GLY A 410 -0.95 -10.11 -31.11
N PHE A 411 -0.19 -9.34 -30.31
CA PHE A 411 1.03 -8.66 -30.74
C PHE A 411 2.26 -9.10 -29.91
N GLY A 412 2.25 -10.33 -29.40
CA GLY A 412 3.36 -10.90 -28.60
C GLY A 412 3.20 -10.78 -27.07
N SER A 413 2.09 -10.21 -26.57
CA SER A 413 1.73 -10.27 -25.15
C SER A 413 0.69 -11.35 -24.85
N PHE A 414 0.79 -11.90 -23.64
CA PHE A 414 -0.08 -12.91 -23.07
C PHE A 414 -0.80 -12.39 -21.82
N GLY A 415 -0.97 -11.07 -21.68
CA GLY A 415 -1.65 -10.46 -20.54
C GLY A 415 -0.96 -10.80 -19.21
N CYS A 416 -1.70 -11.42 -18.29
CA CYS A 416 -1.17 -11.91 -17.01
C CYS A 416 -0.16 -13.07 -17.13
N ASP A 417 -0.07 -13.75 -18.27
CA ASP A 417 0.96 -14.77 -18.49
C ASP A 417 2.29 -14.15 -18.98
N GLY A 418 2.32 -12.84 -19.17
CA GLY A 418 3.54 -12.07 -19.39
C GLY A 418 3.64 -11.36 -20.74
N GLY A 419 4.66 -10.51 -20.82
CA GLY A 419 4.93 -9.66 -21.97
C GLY A 419 6.25 -8.90 -21.85
N ASP A 420 6.55 -8.10 -22.85
CA ASP A 420 7.81 -7.35 -22.98
C ASP A 420 7.52 -5.85 -22.93
N THR A 421 8.18 -5.12 -22.03
CA THR A 421 7.93 -3.68 -21.81
C THR A 421 8.21 -2.85 -23.06
N LEU A 422 9.33 -3.09 -23.75
CA LEU A 422 9.66 -2.34 -24.96
C LEU A 422 8.67 -2.65 -26.08
N ALA A 423 8.26 -3.91 -26.24
CA ALA A 423 7.26 -4.31 -27.23
C ALA A 423 5.90 -3.65 -26.95
N ALA A 424 5.51 -3.55 -25.68
CA ALA A 424 4.29 -2.86 -25.25
C ALA A 424 4.33 -1.36 -25.61
N LEU A 425 5.45 -0.69 -25.34
CA LEU A 425 5.66 0.72 -25.71
C LEU A 425 5.63 0.91 -27.24
N LYS A 426 6.22 -0.03 -27.98
CA LYS A 426 6.17 -0.04 -29.45
C LYS A 426 4.75 -0.13 -29.98
N TRP A 427 3.98 -1.11 -29.51
CA TRP A 427 2.58 -1.26 -29.89
C TRP A 427 1.75 -0.03 -29.54
N LEU A 428 1.97 0.54 -28.36
CA LEU A 428 1.24 1.72 -27.91
C LEU A 428 1.40 2.88 -28.91
N VAL A 429 2.62 3.09 -29.40
CA VAL A 429 2.94 4.16 -30.37
C VAL A 429 2.47 3.80 -31.77
N GLU A 430 2.80 2.61 -32.27
CA GLU A 430 2.61 2.25 -33.68
C GLU A 430 1.19 1.78 -34.00
N ASN A 431 0.52 1.12 -33.07
CA ASN A 431 -0.80 0.52 -33.28
C ASN A 431 -1.90 1.28 -32.54
N ASN A 432 -1.60 1.84 -31.36
CA ASN A 432 -2.59 2.57 -30.56
C ASN A 432 -2.43 4.10 -30.57
N ARG A 433 -1.59 4.64 -31.48
CA ARG A 433 -1.41 6.08 -31.73
C ARG A 433 -0.97 6.87 -30.49
N GLY A 434 -0.24 6.23 -29.58
CA GLY A 434 0.30 6.87 -28.39
C GLY A 434 -0.73 7.26 -27.33
N ARG A 435 -1.94 6.69 -27.41
CA ARG A 435 -3.06 6.96 -26.50
C ARG A 435 -2.99 6.04 -25.30
N VAL A 436 -3.39 6.53 -24.12
CA VAL A 436 -3.29 5.79 -22.85
C VAL A 436 -4.50 6.12 -21.97
N ALA A 437 -5.12 5.10 -21.38
CA ALA A 437 -6.23 5.28 -20.45
C ALA A 437 -5.74 5.72 -19.06
N PHE A 438 -6.55 6.49 -18.34
CA PHE A 438 -6.29 6.77 -16.92
C PHE A 438 -6.64 5.59 -16.04
N GLU A 439 -5.93 5.46 -14.93
CA GLU A 439 -6.24 4.49 -13.87
C GLU A 439 -7.68 4.65 -13.36
N SER A 440 -8.18 5.89 -13.24
CA SER A 440 -9.53 6.16 -12.73
C SER A 440 -10.65 5.65 -13.65
N GLU A 441 -10.39 5.58 -14.96
CA GLU A 441 -11.36 5.16 -15.97
C GLU A 441 -11.23 3.67 -16.31
N TYR A 442 -10.01 3.13 -16.21
CA TYR A 442 -9.70 1.74 -16.50
C TYR A 442 -8.88 1.11 -15.35
N PRO A 443 -9.51 0.81 -14.20
CA PRO A 443 -8.79 0.36 -13.01
C PRO A 443 -8.11 -0.99 -13.19
N TYR A 444 -6.99 -1.19 -12.49
CA TYR A 444 -6.31 -2.48 -12.43
C TYR A 444 -7.14 -3.56 -11.72
N LEU A 445 -7.24 -4.74 -12.36
CA LEU A 445 -8.03 -5.87 -11.89
C LEU A 445 -7.17 -7.04 -11.40
N GLY A 446 -5.88 -7.07 -11.74
CA GLY A 446 -5.01 -8.22 -11.41
C GLY A 446 -5.37 -9.49 -12.17
N GLN A 447 -6.06 -9.37 -13.30
CA GLN A 447 -6.48 -10.48 -14.15
C GLN A 447 -6.69 -9.99 -15.59
N ASN A 448 -6.78 -10.91 -16.53
CA ASN A 448 -7.16 -10.65 -17.91
C ASN A 448 -8.64 -10.24 -18.02
N ASP A 449 -8.95 -9.21 -18.82
CA ASP A 449 -10.31 -8.82 -19.19
C ASP A 449 -10.38 -8.48 -20.70
N LEU A 450 -11.59 -8.21 -21.22
CA LEU A 450 -11.78 -7.80 -22.60
C LEU A 450 -11.33 -6.34 -22.80
N CYS A 451 -10.60 -6.10 -23.89
CA CYS A 451 -10.12 -4.78 -24.25
C CYS A 451 -11.24 -3.73 -24.41
N LYS A 452 -11.12 -2.61 -23.70
CA LYS A 452 -12.03 -1.46 -23.75
C LYS A 452 -11.42 -0.28 -24.50
N GLU A 453 -11.21 -0.43 -25.81
CA GLU A 453 -10.49 0.54 -26.67
C GLU A 453 -11.00 2.00 -26.54
N ALA A 454 -12.30 2.21 -26.31
CA ALA A 454 -12.89 3.53 -26.19
C ALA A 454 -12.36 4.36 -25.00
N LEU A 455 -11.68 3.73 -24.02
CA LEU A 455 -11.15 4.39 -22.83
C LEU A 455 -9.74 4.96 -23.02
N PHE A 456 -9.12 4.81 -24.19
CA PHE A 456 -7.76 5.32 -24.44
C PHE A 456 -7.69 6.82 -24.80
N ASP A 457 -8.79 7.44 -25.20
CA ASP A 457 -8.83 8.83 -25.67
C ASP A 457 -8.95 9.88 -24.54
N GLN A 458 -8.64 9.52 -23.29
CA GLN A 458 -9.00 10.31 -22.10
C GLN A 458 -7.99 11.43 -21.74
N GLU A 459 -6.73 11.37 -22.19
CA GLU A 459 -5.76 12.46 -21.97
C GLU A 459 -5.50 13.25 -23.27
N PRO A 460 -6.14 14.41 -23.47
CA PRO A 460 -5.92 15.24 -24.65
C PRO A 460 -4.64 16.08 -24.57
N SER A 461 -4.05 16.26 -23.38
CA SER A 461 -2.95 17.23 -23.18
C SER A 461 -1.57 16.65 -23.44
N TYR A 462 -1.42 15.32 -23.30
CA TYR A 462 -0.15 14.62 -23.44
C TYR A 462 -0.32 13.37 -24.30
N SER A 463 0.74 12.97 -24.99
CA SER A 463 0.77 11.71 -25.74
C SER A 463 2.13 11.04 -25.67
N VAL A 464 2.10 9.72 -25.79
CA VAL A 464 3.30 8.92 -26.02
C VAL A 464 3.64 9.01 -27.50
N THR A 465 4.73 9.71 -27.83
CA THR A 465 5.12 9.98 -29.22
C THR A 465 6.21 9.07 -29.73
N GLY A 466 6.81 8.26 -28.86
CA GLY A 466 7.86 7.33 -29.24
C GLY A 466 8.28 6.45 -28.06
N TYR A 467 9.33 5.69 -28.29
CA TYR A 467 9.94 4.79 -27.31
C TYR A 467 11.41 4.60 -27.68
N SER A 468 12.24 4.20 -26.72
CA SER A 468 13.64 3.91 -26.98
C SER A 468 14.16 2.83 -26.04
N ALA A 469 15.01 1.94 -26.55
CA ALA A 469 15.86 1.08 -25.74
C ALA A 469 17.10 1.86 -25.28
N VAL A 470 17.62 1.53 -24.11
CA VAL A 470 18.89 2.05 -23.60
C VAL A 470 20.00 1.05 -23.94
N LYS A 471 21.17 1.54 -24.29
CA LYS A 471 22.33 0.70 -24.59
C LYS A 471 22.65 -0.27 -23.45
N GLN A 472 22.73 -1.56 -23.80
CA GLN A 472 23.01 -2.63 -22.85
C GLN A 472 24.38 -2.45 -22.19
N TYR A 473 24.49 -2.82 -20.92
CA TYR A 473 25.71 -2.80 -20.11
C TYR A 473 26.36 -1.41 -19.94
N SER A 474 25.63 -0.34 -20.23
CA SER A 474 26.12 1.04 -20.14
C SER A 474 25.52 1.79 -18.96
N ILE A 475 26.33 1.95 -17.90
CA ILE A 475 25.99 2.82 -16.75
C ILE A 475 25.75 4.27 -17.22
N PRO A 476 26.62 4.90 -18.06
CA PRO A 476 26.38 6.26 -18.53
C PRO A 476 25.06 6.41 -19.29
N SER A 477 24.70 5.44 -20.14
CA SER A 477 23.45 5.48 -20.89
C SER A 477 22.22 5.38 -19.98
N LEU A 478 22.23 4.50 -18.98
CA LEU A 478 21.11 4.41 -18.03
C LEU A 478 21.01 5.67 -17.15
N LYS A 479 22.14 6.15 -16.59
CA LYS A 479 22.16 7.39 -15.80
C LYS A 479 21.68 8.60 -16.62
N ALA A 480 22.12 8.72 -17.87
CA ALA A 480 21.71 9.81 -18.77
C ALA A 480 20.24 9.71 -19.16
N ALA A 481 19.73 8.51 -19.48
CA ALA A 481 18.31 8.30 -19.77
C ALA A 481 17.41 8.66 -18.57
N LEU A 482 17.89 8.37 -17.34
CA LEU A 482 17.20 8.73 -16.10
C LEU A 482 17.09 10.25 -15.89
N GLN A 483 17.99 11.07 -16.43
CA GLN A 483 17.89 12.53 -16.30
C GLN A 483 16.63 13.12 -16.98
N ASP A 484 16.05 12.38 -17.93
CA ASP A 484 14.81 12.77 -18.60
C ASP A 484 13.54 12.10 -17.99
N GLY A 485 13.71 11.31 -16.94
CA GLY A 485 12.62 10.67 -16.21
C GLY A 485 12.84 9.16 -16.03
N PRO A 486 11.90 8.46 -15.38
CA PRO A 486 12.04 7.03 -15.08
C PRO A 486 12.22 6.15 -16.32
N VAL A 487 12.99 5.07 -16.15
CA VAL A 487 13.36 4.09 -17.17
C VAL A 487 12.92 2.71 -16.69
N ALA A 488 12.19 1.99 -17.53
CA ALA A 488 11.85 0.60 -17.24
C ALA A 488 13.08 -0.29 -17.44
N VAL A 489 13.32 -1.20 -16.52
CA VAL A 489 14.45 -2.12 -16.55
C VAL A 489 13.97 -3.53 -16.24
N SER A 490 14.53 -4.52 -16.90
CA SER A 490 14.23 -5.92 -16.65
C SER A 490 15.37 -6.53 -15.82
N ILE A 491 15.01 -7.25 -14.78
CA ILE A 491 15.95 -7.85 -13.82
C ILE A 491 15.72 -9.36 -13.68
N GLY A 492 16.78 -10.07 -13.35
CA GLY A 492 16.70 -11.37 -12.71
C GLY A 492 16.16 -11.25 -11.29
N ILE A 493 15.66 -12.35 -10.75
CA ILE A 493 15.11 -12.40 -9.40
C ILE A 493 15.65 -13.63 -8.68
N THR A 494 15.91 -13.50 -7.38
CA THR A 494 16.10 -14.61 -6.45
C THR A 494 15.10 -14.54 -5.32
N GLU A 495 14.96 -15.63 -4.57
CA GLU A 495 14.08 -15.70 -3.39
C GLU A 495 14.42 -14.64 -2.34
N SER A 496 15.70 -14.24 -2.22
CA SER A 496 16.12 -13.24 -1.24
C SER A 496 15.49 -11.87 -1.50
N LEU A 497 15.22 -11.51 -2.76
CA LEU A 497 14.58 -10.25 -3.12
C LEU A 497 13.12 -10.20 -2.67
N LEU A 498 12.40 -11.34 -2.63
CA LEU A 498 11.01 -11.38 -2.14
C LEU A 498 10.88 -10.76 -0.75
N PHE A 499 11.92 -10.89 0.08
CA PHE A 499 11.89 -10.45 1.47
C PHE A 499 12.73 -9.20 1.74
N TYR A 500 13.27 -8.53 0.71
CA TYR A 500 14.01 -7.29 0.89
C TYR A 500 13.23 -6.27 1.73
N SER A 501 13.92 -5.61 2.68
CA SER A 501 13.34 -4.62 3.58
C SER A 501 14.15 -3.34 3.74
N GLY A 502 15.42 -3.33 3.33
CA GLY A 502 16.27 -2.15 3.42
C GLY A 502 17.72 -2.41 3.05
N GLY A 503 18.53 -1.34 2.98
CA GLY A 503 19.93 -1.39 2.56
C GLY A 503 20.13 -1.50 1.05
N VAL A 504 21.36 -1.76 0.62
CA VAL A 504 21.71 -1.91 -0.82
C VAL A 504 21.70 -3.39 -1.17
N TYR A 505 20.76 -3.82 -2.01
CA TYR A 505 20.64 -5.20 -2.44
C TYR A 505 21.82 -5.61 -3.32
N ASN A 506 22.49 -6.71 -2.94
CA ASN A 506 23.75 -7.15 -3.55
C ASN A 506 23.90 -8.70 -3.58
N ASP A 507 22.81 -9.45 -3.74
CA ASP A 507 22.86 -10.92 -3.80
C ASP A 507 23.56 -11.43 -5.08
N PRO A 508 24.77 -12.03 -4.98
CA PRO A 508 25.53 -12.50 -6.15
C PRO A 508 24.89 -13.70 -6.85
N ALA A 509 23.91 -14.37 -6.23
CA ALA A 509 23.13 -15.40 -6.89
C ALA A 509 22.11 -14.82 -7.89
N CYS A 510 21.91 -13.49 -7.89
CA CYS A 510 20.95 -12.85 -8.77
C CYS A 510 21.36 -12.96 -10.24
N PRO A 511 20.55 -13.63 -11.08
CA PRO A 511 20.92 -13.85 -12.46
C PRO A 511 20.94 -12.53 -13.24
N HIS A 512 21.91 -12.38 -14.14
CA HIS A 512 22.16 -11.12 -14.85
C HIS A 512 22.21 -11.25 -16.37
N GLU A 513 22.19 -12.49 -16.88
CA GLU A 513 22.16 -12.76 -18.31
C GLU A 513 20.79 -12.44 -18.91
N TYR A 514 20.77 -12.07 -20.19
CA TYR A 514 19.54 -11.69 -20.89
C TYR A 514 18.47 -12.79 -20.84
N ASP A 515 18.91 -14.05 -20.92
CA ASP A 515 18.03 -15.21 -20.90
C ASP A 515 17.49 -15.57 -19.51
N ASP A 516 17.95 -14.91 -18.46
CA ASP A 516 17.52 -15.16 -17.08
C ASP A 516 16.72 -13.99 -16.48
N LEU A 517 16.53 -12.89 -17.23
CA LEU A 517 15.67 -11.79 -16.82
C LEU A 517 14.20 -12.26 -16.79
N ALA A 518 13.51 -11.95 -15.69
CA ALA A 518 12.16 -12.46 -15.42
C ALA A 518 11.17 -11.40 -14.92
N HIS A 519 11.66 -10.26 -14.41
CA HIS A 519 10.81 -9.24 -13.80
C HIS A 519 11.10 -7.86 -14.37
N ALA A 520 10.06 -7.09 -14.66
CA ALA A 520 10.19 -5.71 -15.13
C ALA A 520 9.87 -4.75 -13.99
N VAL A 521 10.78 -3.83 -13.72
CA VAL A 521 10.71 -2.82 -12.66
C VAL A 521 11.05 -1.45 -13.23
N LEU A 522 11.00 -0.41 -12.41
CA LEU A 522 11.22 0.96 -12.86
C LEU A 522 12.42 1.57 -12.12
N ALA A 523 13.52 1.83 -12.83
CA ALA A 523 14.58 2.67 -12.31
C ALA A 523 14.10 4.12 -12.26
N VAL A 524 14.21 4.75 -11.08
CA VAL A 524 13.75 6.12 -10.82
C VAL A 524 14.87 7.04 -10.35
N GLY A 525 16.10 6.54 -10.32
CA GLY A 525 17.21 7.29 -9.77
C GLY A 525 18.42 6.42 -9.47
N TYR A 526 19.40 7.04 -8.84
CA TYR A 526 20.62 6.43 -8.36
C TYR A 526 21.27 7.32 -7.30
N GLY A 527 22.13 6.72 -6.49
CA GLY A 527 22.97 7.46 -5.55
C GLY A 527 24.16 6.64 -5.09
N THR A 528 24.85 7.15 -4.08
CA THR A 528 26.00 6.49 -3.46
C THR A 528 25.73 6.32 -1.98
N ASP A 529 25.94 5.12 -1.46
CA ASP A 529 26.02 4.86 -0.03
C ASP A 529 27.49 4.90 0.41
N ASP A 530 27.80 5.60 1.50
CA ASP A 530 29.17 5.75 1.98
C ASP A 530 29.83 4.41 2.36
N THR A 531 29.03 3.39 2.69
CA THR A 531 29.50 2.07 3.11
C THR A 531 29.42 1.05 1.97
N TYR A 532 28.33 1.08 1.21
CA TYR A 532 27.99 0.01 0.27
C TYR A 532 28.19 0.39 -1.21
N GLY A 533 28.56 1.64 -1.48
CA GLY A 533 28.88 2.14 -2.82
C GLY A 533 27.65 2.54 -3.63
N ASP A 534 27.82 2.59 -4.95
CA ASP A 534 26.80 3.11 -5.85
C ASP A 534 25.62 2.13 -6.03
N TYR A 535 24.42 2.69 -6.08
CA TYR A 535 23.18 1.94 -6.23
C TYR A 535 22.18 2.64 -7.16
N TRP A 536 21.34 1.83 -7.80
CA TRP A 536 20.13 2.26 -8.48
C TRP A 536 18.97 2.34 -7.49
N ILE A 537 18.11 3.33 -7.66
CA ILE A 537 16.84 3.42 -6.95
C ILE A 537 15.76 2.82 -7.85
N VAL A 538 15.13 1.75 -7.39
CA VAL A 538 14.22 0.96 -8.22
C VAL A 538 12.86 0.85 -7.54
N ARG A 539 11.80 1.18 -8.26
CA ARG A 539 10.40 0.99 -7.86
C ARG A 539 9.93 -0.38 -8.31
N ASN A 540 9.33 -1.12 -7.40
CA ASN A 540 8.70 -2.41 -7.66
C ASN A 540 7.17 -2.26 -7.81
N SER A 541 6.52 -3.35 -8.21
CA SER A 541 5.07 -3.47 -8.41
C SER A 541 4.43 -4.46 -7.45
N TRP A 542 5.01 -4.62 -6.25
CA TRP A 542 4.59 -5.59 -5.23
C TRP A 542 4.03 -4.91 -3.98
N SER A 543 3.22 -3.85 -4.14
CA SER A 543 2.65 -3.06 -3.06
C SER A 543 3.63 -2.05 -2.40
N PRO A 544 3.12 -0.91 -1.90
CA PRO A 544 3.89 -0.03 -1.00
C PRO A 544 4.36 -0.71 0.28
N LEU A 545 3.75 -1.84 0.67
CA LEU A 545 4.11 -2.56 1.90
C LEU A 545 5.33 -3.49 1.73
N TRP A 546 5.86 -3.60 0.52
CA TRP A 546 7.07 -4.37 0.24
C TRP A 546 8.31 -3.45 0.18
N GLY A 547 9.46 -3.93 0.64
CA GLY A 547 10.71 -3.16 0.61
C GLY A 547 10.61 -1.86 1.40
N MET A 548 11.18 -0.80 0.84
CA MET A 548 11.12 0.56 1.38
C MET A 548 10.04 1.35 0.64
N ASP A 549 8.80 1.29 1.12
CA ASP A 549 7.64 1.95 0.50
C ASP A 549 7.39 1.53 -0.97
N GLY A 550 7.65 0.26 -1.29
CA GLY A 550 7.59 -0.29 -2.65
C GLY A 550 8.85 -0.09 -3.49
N TYR A 551 9.94 0.39 -2.88
CA TYR A 551 11.24 0.59 -3.54
C TYR A 551 12.32 -0.30 -2.94
N PHE A 552 13.39 -0.50 -3.70
CA PHE A 552 14.63 -1.09 -3.23
C PHE A 552 15.82 -0.40 -3.87
N TYR A 553 16.98 -0.49 -3.21
CA TYR A 553 18.25 -0.05 -3.76
C TYR A 553 19.00 -1.25 -4.30
N LEU A 554 19.43 -1.19 -5.56
CA LEU A 554 20.15 -2.28 -6.23
C LEU A 554 21.58 -1.84 -6.49
N SER A 555 22.56 -2.62 -6.06
CA SER A 555 23.97 -2.30 -6.30
C SER A 555 24.28 -2.13 -7.79
N MET A 556 25.11 -1.15 -8.14
CA MET A 556 25.61 -1.01 -9.53
C MET A 556 26.73 -2.00 -9.86
N LYS A 557 27.23 -2.75 -8.87
CA LYS A 557 28.37 -3.64 -9.02
C LYS A 557 28.02 -4.83 -9.92
N ASP A 558 28.94 -5.16 -10.82
CA ASP A 558 28.94 -6.38 -11.64
C ASP A 558 27.63 -6.64 -12.42
N ASN A 559 26.87 -5.58 -12.75
CA ASN A 559 25.54 -5.68 -13.36
C ASN A 559 24.63 -6.68 -12.64
N ILE A 560 24.64 -6.66 -11.30
CA ILE A 560 23.89 -7.61 -10.50
C ILE A 560 22.39 -7.56 -10.84
N CYS A 561 21.76 -8.72 -10.88
CA CYS A 561 20.39 -8.90 -11.39
C CYS A 561 20.16 -8.44 -12.86
N GLY A 562 21.20 -8.10 -13.62
CA GLY A 562 21.06 -7.74 -15.03
C GLY A 562 20.36 -6.41 -15.30
N ILE A 563 20.34 -5.47 -14.35
CA ILE A 563 19.63 -4.19 -14.51
C ILE A 563 20.06 -3.36 -15.74
N LEU A 564 21.30 -3.52 -16.22
CA LEU A 564 21.79 -2.88 -17.43
C LEU A 564 21.53 -3.70 -18.71
N THR A 565 20.92 -4.88 -18.61
CA THR A 565 20.83 -5.85 -19.71
C THR A 565 19.61 -5.58 -20.61
N ASP A 566 18.48 -5.14 -20.07
CA ASP A 566 17.31 -4.71 -20.86
C ASP A 566 16.66 -3.50 -20.17
N ALA A 567 16.79 -2.34 -20.81
CA ALA A 567 16.27 -1.08 -20.31
C ALA A 567 15.60 -0.31 -21.45
N SER A 568 14.45 0.30 -21.17
CA SER A 568 13.67 1.04 -22.17
C SER A 568 12.79 2.12 -21.53
N TYR A 569 12.39 3.11 -22.33
CA TYR A 569 11.54 4.19 -21.84
C TYR A 569 10.62 4.74 -22.94
N ALA A 570 9.53 5.39 -22.51
CA ALA A 570 8.61 6.09 -23.37
C ALA A 570 9.09 7.51 -23.69
N VAL A 571 8.92 7.96 -24.93
CA VAL A 571 9.08 9.37 -25.30
C VAL A 571 7.69 10.00 -25.26
N VAL A 572 7.54 11.05 -24.45
CA VAL A 572 6.27 11.74 -24.26
C VAL A 572 6.39 13.21 -24.63
N SER A 573 5.29 13.82 -25.06
CA SER A 573 5.24 15.25 -25.33
C SER A 573 3.87 15.83 -25.03
N LYS A 574 3.84 17.14 -24.84
CA LYS A 574 2.60 17.93 -24.80
C LYS A 574 1.99 18.00 -26.19
N ARG A 575 0.70 17.69 -26.32
CA ARG A 575 0.00 17.90 -27.59
C ARG A 575 -0.09 19.41 -27.86
N ARG A 576 0.33 19.83 -29.07
CA ARG A 576 0.09 21.20 -29.53
C ARG A 576 -1.37 21.26 -29.97
N ASN A 577 -2.14 22.14 -29.34
CA ASN A 577 -3.52 22.46 -29.74
C ASN A 577 -3.59 22.99 -31.17
#